data_AF-X0ZTX6-F1
#
_entry.id   AF-X0ZTX6-F1
#
_cell.length_a   1.000
_cell.length_b   1.000
_cell.length_c   1.000
_cell.angle_alpha   90.00
_cell.angle_beta   90.00
_cell.angle_gamma   90.00
#
_symmetry.space_group_name_H-M   'P 1'
#
loop_
_entity.id
_entity.type
_entity.pdbx_description
1 polymer ?
#
loop_
_entity_poly.entity_id
_entity_poly.type
_entity_poly.pdbx_seq_one_letter_code
_entity_poly.pdbx_strand_id
1 'polypeptide(L)' 'MNGLIREAGKFIEGRGGGAPNFAQAGGKKAEGIHEALDFALTNLKDFVKK' A
#
# COMPACT_ATOMS: atom_id res chain seq x y z
N MET A 1 7.00 -2.21 -6.25
CA MET A 1 6.21 -1.28 -5.41
C MET A 1 4.70 -1.26 -5.66
N ASN A 2 4.22 -1.26 -6.91
CA ASN A 2 2.78 -1.18 -7.22
C ASN A 2 1.92 -2.20 -6.44
N GLY A 3 2.29 -3.49 -6.44
CA GLY A 3 1.54 -4.53 -5.72
C GLY A 3 1.38 -4.27 -4.23
N LEU A 4 2.44 -3.85 -3.53
CA LEU A 4 2.41 -3.55 -2.10
C LEU A 4 1.43 -2.41 -1.80
N ILE A 5 1.56 -1.32 -2.55
CA ILE A 5 0.77 -0.11 -2.35
C ILE A 5 -0.70 -0.31 -2.73
N ARG A 6 -0.98 -1.18 -3.71
CA ARG A 6 -2.35 -1.56 -4.08
C ARG A 6 -3.06 -2.33 -2.97
N GLU A 7 -2.36 -3.22 -2.28
CA GLU A 7 -2.92 -3.97 -1.15
C GLU A 7 -3.04 -3.11 0.11
N ALA A 8 -2.02 -2.31 0.44
CA ALA A 8 -2.08 -1.34 1.54
C ALA A 8 -3.21 -0.31 1.37
N GLY A 9 -3.47 0.14 0.14
CA GLY A 9 -4.54 1.11 -0.15
C GLY A 9 -5.95 0.63 0.22
N LYS A 10 -6.18 -0.68 0.36
CA LYS A 10 -7.50 -1.22 0.74
C LYS A 10 -7.93 -0.82 2.16
N PHE A 11 -6.97 -0.66 3.08
CA PHE A 11 -7.25 -0.29 4.47
C PHE A 11 -7.82 1.12 4.62
N ILE A 12 -7.49 2.02 3.68
CA ILE A 12 -7.99 3.40 3.62
C ILE A 12 -9.19 3.56 2.67
N GLU A 13 -9.84 2.46 2.28
CA GLU A 13 -10.89 2.43 1.24
C GLU A 13 -10.43 3.07 -0.07
N GLY A 14 -9.16 2.88 -0.38
CA GLY A 14 -8.46 3.50 -1.48
C GLY A 14 -8.10 2.54 -2.60
N ARG A 15 -7.48 3.11 -3.63
CA ARG A 15 -6.82 2.36 -4.70
C ARG A 15 -5.39 2.84 -4.83
N GLY A 16 -4.47 1.90 -5.04
CA GLY A 16 -3.06 2.18 -5.27
C GLY A 16 -2.63 1.90 -6.72
N GLY A 17 -1.57 2.58 -7.17
CA GLY A 17 -0.96 2.37 -8.48
C GLY A 17 0.37 3.11 -8.66
N GLY A 18 1.15 2.69 -9.65
CA GLY A 18 2.41 3.34 -10.02
C GLY A 18 3.37 2.46 -10.82
N ALA A 19 4.59 2.95 -10.96
CA ALA A 19 5.71 2.30 -11.63
C ALA A 19 6.36 1.19 -10.74
N PRO A 20 7.28 0.37 -11.28
CA PRO A 20 7.95 -0.67 -10.50
C PRO A 20 8.63 -0.15 -9.23
N ASN A 21 9.30 1.00 -9.33
CA ASN A 21 10.10 1.61 -8.26
C ASN A 21 9.36 2.71 -7.48
N PHE A 22 8.13 3.05 -7.85
CA PHE A 22 7.36 4.11 -7.20
C PHE A 22 5.86 3.83 -7.32
N ALA A 23 5.12 3.89 -6.21
CA ALA A 23 3.67 3.77 -6.24
C ALA A 23 3.03 4.60 -5.13
N GLN A 24 1.79 5.01 -5.35
CA GLN A 24 0.99 5.82 -4.43
C GLN A 24 -0.42 5.24 -4.28
N ALA A 25 -1.06 5.49 -3.15
CA ALA A 25 -2.46 5.18 -2.90
C ALA A 25 -3.14 6.35 -2.19
N GLY A 26 -4.44 6.50 -2.42
CA GLY A 26 -5.29 7.45 -1.73
C GLY A 26 -6.67 6.85 -1.51
N GLY A 27 -7.36 7.28 -0.45
CA GLY A 27 -8.64 6.72 -0.02
C GLY A 27 -9.40 7.65 0.92
N LYS A 28 -10.66 7.32 1.20
CA LYS A 28 -11.59 8.17 1.95
C LYS A 28 -11.56 7.94 3.46
N LYS A 29 -11.05 6.79 3.90
CA LYS A 29 -11.02 6.39 5.31
C LYS A 29 -9.66 6.74 5.91
N ALA A 30 -9.56 7.91 6.53
CA ALA A 30 -8.32 8.39 7.13
C ALA A 30 -7.87 7.55 8.34
N GLU A 31 -8.84 6.95 9.04
CA GLU A 31 -8.59 6.15 10.25
C GLU A 31 -7.75 4.90 9.94
N GLY A 32 -7.81 4.40 8.70
CA GLY A 32 -7.08 3.20 8.24
C GLY A 32 -5.62 3.44 7.84
N ILE A 33 -5.09 4.66 8.00
CA ILE A 33 -3.72 5.00 7.58
C ILE A 33 -2.69 4.20 8.38
N HIS A 34 -2.90 4.02 9.69
CA HIS A 34 -1.97 3.27 10.52
C HIS A 34 -1.89 1.80 10.08
N GLU A 35 -3.03 1.16 9.85
CA GLU A 35 -3.09 -0.23 9.36
C GLU A 35 -2.47 -0.38 7.97
N ALA A 36 -2.66 0.62 7.09
CA ALA A 36 -2.03 0.62 5.76
C ALA A 36 -0.49 0.69 5.86
N LEU A 37 0.04 1.51 6.78
CA LEU A 37 1.48 1.64 7.02
C LEU A 37 2.05 0.37 7.66
N ASP A 38 1.37 -0.20 8.65
CA ASP A 38 1.78 -1.45 9.31
C ASP A 38 1.79 -2.62 8.34
N PHE A 39 0.75 -2.73 7.49
CA PHE A 39 0.72 -3.72 6.42
C PHE A 39 1.92 -3.54 5.46
N ALA A 40 2.17 -2.30 5.03
CA ALA A 40 3.26 -2.01 4.09
C ALA A 40 4.63 -2.38 4.68
N LEU A 41 4.87 -2.01 5.95
CA LEU A 41 6.12 -2.31 6.65
C LEU A 41 6.32 -3.81 6.85
N THR A 42 5.28 -4.51 7.30
CA THR A 42 5.32 -5.95 7.58
C THR A 42 5.61 -6.77 6.33
N ASN A 43 5.00 -6.40 5.20
CA ASN A 43 5.06 -7.19 3.97
C ASN A 43 6.12 -6.70 2.97
N LEU A 44 6.86 -5.61 3.27
CA LEU A 44 7.79 -4.97 2.33
C LEU A 44 8.73 -5.98 1.65
N LYS A 45 9.31 -6.90 2.42
CA LYS A 45 10.28 -7.89 1.92
C LYS A 45 9.67 -8.85 0.91
N ASP A 46 8.40 -9.20 1.06
CA ASP A 46 7.73 -10.18 0.19
C ASP A 46 7.38 -9.57 -1.17
N PHE A 47 7.10 -8.27 -1.20
CA PHE A 47 6.79 -7.53 -2.42
C PHE A 47 8.01 -6.98 -3.16
N VAL A 48 9.19 -6.93 -2.53
CA VAL A 48 10.45 -6.57 -3.19
C VAL A 48 11.11 -7.77 -3.87
N LYS A 49 10.84 -8.99 -3.41
CA LYS A 49 11.40 -10.23 -3.99
C LYS A 49 10.60 -10.79 -5.17
N LYS A 50 9.41 -10.25 -5.44
CA LYS A 50 8.55 -10.57 -6.57
C LYS A 50 8.82 -9.63 -7.73
#